data_AF-A0AAV0PZR1-F1
#
_entry.id   AF-A0AAV0PZR1-F1
#
_cell.length_a   1.000
_cell.length_b   1.000
_cell.length_c   1.000
_cell.angle_alpha   90.00
_cell.angle_beta   90.00
_cell.angle_gamma   90.00
#
_symmetry.space_group_name_H-M   'P 1'
#
loop_
_entity.id
_entity.type
_entity.pdbx_description
1 polymer ?
#
loop_
_entity_poly.entity_id
_entity_poly.type
_entity_poly.pdbx_seq_one_letter_code
_entity_poly.pdbx_strand_id
1 'polypeptide(L)'
;MQIFEKCGNTDIEGVDSTNACYGGTAALFNCVNWVESSSWDGRYGLVVCTDSAVYAEGPARPTGGAAAIVMLIGPDAPIAFESKYRGSHMAHAYDFYKPNLASEYPVVDGKLSQTCYLMALDACYKHYCAKYEKFEGKQFSISDADYIVFHSPYNKLVQKSFARLVFDDFTRGASSIDEAAKEKFAPFSSLSGDESYQSRDLEKVAQQVAKPLYDSKVQPTTLIPKQVGNMYTASIYAAFVSLLHNKNSELAGKRIIMFSYGSGLTATMFSLKLQEGQYPFSLSNIASVMSVDEKLKSRIEVAPEKFVETLKLMEHRYGGKDFVTSKDTSCLAPGTYYLTEVDSMYRRFYSQKAADGAPAANGSIINGH
;
A
#
# COMPACT_ATOMS: atom_id res chain seq x y z
N MET A 1 -18.95 7.70 -10.43
CA MET A 1 -18.76 7.74 -11.90
C MET A 1 -18.84 9.15 -12.51
N GLN A 2 -19.36 10.14 -11.77
CA GLN A 2 -19.46 11.57 -12.11
C GLN A 2 -18.35 12.20 -12.97
N ILE A 3 -17.09 11.83 -12.78
CA ILE A 3 -15.98 12.36 -13.60
C ILE A 3 -16.14 11.94 -15.07
N PHE A 4 -16.55 10.70 -15.33
CA PHE A 4 -16.71 10.13 -16.67
C PHE A 4 -18.08 10.44 -17.31
N GLU A 5 -19.11 10.68 -16.49
CA GLU A 5 -20.44 11.09 -16.96
C GLU A 5 -20.37 12.36 -17.83
N LYS A 6 -19.51 13.31 -17.47
CA LYS A 6 -19.27 14.54 -18.25
C LYS A 6 -18.75 14.29 -19.66
N CYS A 7 -18.08 13.16 -19.87
CA CYS A 7 -17.55 12.73 -21.15
C CYS A 7 -18.49 11.76 -21.89
N GLY A 8 -19.67 11.44 -21.31
CA GLY A 8 -20.59 10.44 -21.85
C GLY A 8 -20.07 9.00 -21.77
N ASN A 9 -18.96 8.76 -21.08
CA ASN A 9 -18.37 7.42 -20.95
C ASN A 9 -18.96 6.70 -19.72
N THR A 10 -19.95 5.85 -19.95
CA THR A 10 -20.69 5.13 -18.89
C THR A 10 -20.52 3.61 -18.95
N ASP A 11 -20.01 3.09 -20.07
CA ASP A 11 -19.68 1.68 -20.25
C ASP A 11 -18.27 1.42 -19.71
N ILE A 12 -18.17 1.24 -18.39
CA ILE A 12 -16.91 1.04 -17.64
C ILE A 12 -17.15 -0.10 -16.64
N GLU A 13 -16.41 -1.20 -16.78
CA GLU A 13 -16.45 -2.32 -15.84
C GLU A 13 -15.73 -2.01 -14.52
N GLY A 14 -16.03 -2.80 -13.49
CA GLY A 14 -15.36 -2.76 -12.20
C GLY A 14 -16.21 -2.16 -11.08
N VAL A 15 -15.97 -2.65 -9.87
CA VAL A 15 -16.59 -2.23 -8.61
C VAL A 15 -15.56 -2.30 -7.48
N ASP A 16 -15.98 -2.12 -6.25
CA ASP A 16 -15.10 -2.14 -5.09
C ASP A 16 -14.63 -3.56 -4.74
N SER A 17 -13.34 -3.70 -4.44
CA SER A 17 -12.74 -4.95 -3.92
C SER A 17 -12.28 -4.74 -2.49
N THR A 18 -12.75 -5.58 -1.56
CA THR A 18 -12.52 -5.37 -0.13
C THR A 18 -12.00 -6.62 0.57
N ASN A 19 -10.79 -6.51 1.14
CA ASN A 19 -10.35 -7.27 2.30
C ASN A 19 -9.24 -6.47 3.00
N ALA A 20 -9.59 -5.69 4.03
CA ALA A 20 -8.65 -4.83 4.75
C ALA A 20 -7.69 -4.07 3.80
N CYS A 21 -6.39 -4.00 4.13
CA CYS A 21 -5.38 -3.33 3.32
C CYS A 21 -5.05 -4.02 1.97
N TYR A 22 -5.68 -5.15 1.63
CA TYR A 22 -5.41 -5.91 0.40
C TYR A 22 -6.28 -5.49 -0.79
N GLY A 23 -7.40 -4.78 -0.55
CA GLY A 23 -8.39 -4.44 -1.59
C GLY A 23 -7.79 -3.79 -2.85
N GLY A 24 -6.81 -2.90 -2.67
CA GLY A 24 -6.07 -2.28 -3.78
C GLY A 24 -5.31 -3.27 -4.67
N THR A 25 -4.70 -4.29 -4.06
CA THR A 25 -4.00 -5.37 -4.78
C THR A 25 -4.97 -6.29 -5.51
N ALA A 26 -6.12 -6.59 -4.89
CA ALA A 26 -7.18 -7.33 -5.57
C ALA A 26 -7.68 -6.57 -6.81
N ALA A 27 -7.98 -5.27 -6.68
CA ALA A 27 -8.40 -4.42 -7.78
C ALA A 27 -7.32 -4.33 -8.88
N LEU A 28 -6.04 -4.20 -8.49
CA LEU A 28 -4.92 -4.20 -9.43
C LEU A 28 -4.82 -5.51 -10.22
N PHE A 29 -4.92 -6.65 -9.57
CA PHE A 29 -4.90 -7.94 -10.26
C PHE A 29 -6.12 -8.12 -11.17
N ASN A 30 -7.31 -7.74 -10.72
CA ASN A 30 -8.51 -7.79 -11.55
C ASN A 30 -8.34 -6.95 -12.83
N CYS A 31 -7.77 -5.76 -12.69
CA CYS A 31 -7.53 -4.84 -13.79
C CYS A 31 -6.49 -5.37 -14.80
N VAL A 32 -5.36 -5.92 -14.31
CA VAL A 32 -4.36 -6.57 -15.17
C VAL A 32 -4.95 -7.78 -15.89
N ASN A 33 -5.67 -8.65 -15.16
CA ASN A 33 -6.33 -9.81 -15.77
C ASN A 33 -7.38 -9.39 -16.81
N TRP A 34 -8.11 -8.29 -16.58
CA TRP A 34 -9.07 -7.75 -17.54
C TRP A 34 -8.37 -7.28 -18.82
N VAL A 35 -7.27 -6.53 -18.72
CA VAL A 35 -6.45 -6.12 -19.89
C VAL A 35 -5.92 -7.34 -20.66
N GLU A 36 -5.55 -8.42 -19.97
CA GLU A 36 -5.08 -9.67 -20.60
C GLU A 36 -6.23 -10.58 -21.11
N SER A 37 -7.49 -10.23 -20.87
CA SER A 37 -8.64 -11.08 -21.18
C SER A 37 -9.17 -10.90 -22.61
N SER A 38 -10.00 -11.84 -23.06
CA SER A 38 -10.74 -11.71 -24.32
C SER A 38 -11.84 -10.64 -24.28
N SER A 39 -12.21 -10.14 -23.10
CA SER A 39 -13.19 -9.06 -22.93
C SER A 39 -12.55 -7.68 -22.99
N TRP A 40 -11.22 -7.59 -23.09
CA TRP A 40 -10.54 -6.30 -23.22
C TRP A 40 -10.94 -5.60 -24.52
N ASP A 41 -11.30 -4.33 -24.40
CA ASP A 41 -11.80 -3.51 -25.52
C ASP A 41 -10.76 -2.51 -26.04
N GLY A 42 -9.51 -2.63 -25.61
CA GLY A 42 -8.41 -1.75 -25.99
C GLY A 42 -8.26 -0.49 -25.12
N ARG A 43 -9.18 -0.22 -24.18
CA ARG A 43 -9.09 0.94 -23.28
C ARG A 43 -8.19 0.66 -22.07
N TYR A 44 -7.74 1.73 -21.40
CA TYR A 44 -7.00 1.60 -20.15
C TYR A 44 -7.90 1.17 -19.00
N GLY A 45 -7.32 0.41 -18.08
CA GLY A 45 -7.88 0.21 -16.75
C GLY A 45 -7.41 1.29 -15.79
N LEU A 46 -8.23 1.63 -14.79
CA LEU A 46 -7.89 2.60 -13.75
C LEU A 46 -8.16 1.99 -12.37
N VAL A 47 -7.12 1.90 -11.54
CA VAL A 47 -7.21 1.34 -10.19
C VAL A 47 -7.05 2.45 -9.18
N VAL A 48 -7.98 2.54 -8.22
CA VAL A 48 -7.93 3.50 -7.12
C VAL A 48 -7.81 2.75 -5.80
N CYS A 49 -6.74 3.04 -5.06
CA CYS A 49 -6.57 2.59 -3.68
C CYS A 49 -6.76 3.82 -2.79
N THR A 50 -7.75 3.83 -1.91
CA THR A 50 -8.06 5.02 -1.09
C THR A 50 -8.52 4.60 0.29
N ASP A 51 -7.94 5.22 1.31
CA ASP A 51 -8.29 4.95 2.70
C ASP A 51 -7.97 6.12 3.62
N SER A 52 -8.71 6.19 4.73
CA SER A 52 -8.37 6.94 5.93
C SER A 52 -8.24 5.95 7.10
N ALA A 53 -7.02 5.72 7.55
CA ALA A 53 -6.72 4.84 8.66
C ALA A 53 -6.82 5.62 9.98
N VAL A 54 -7.94 5.44 10.67
CA VAL A 54 -8.26 6.12 11.94
C VAL A 54 -8.47 5.09 13.05
N TYR A 55 -7.96 5.41 14.24
CA TYR A 55 -8.01 4.53 15.41
C TYR A 55 -8.53 5.29 16.63
N ALA A 56 -9.17 4.53 17.53
CA ALA A 56 -9.58 5.00 18.85
C ALA A 56 -8.39 5.53 19.68
N GLU A 57 -8.69 6.14 20.81
CA GLU A 57 -7.65 6.52 21.77
C GLU A 57 -6.84 5.31 22.23
N GLY A 58 -5.51 5.49 22.31
CA GLY A 58 -4.60 4.44 22.73
C GLY A 58 -3.42 4.26 21.78
N PRO A 59 -2.68 3.14 21.92
CA PRO A 59 -1.37 2.96 21.30
C PRO A 59 -1.41 2.79 19.78
N ALA A 60 -2.58 2.54 19.19
CA ALA A 60 -2.75 2.44 17.73
C ALA A 60 -2.97 3.80 17.06
N ARG A 61 -3.42 4.85 17.78
CA ARG A 61 -3.67 6.17 17.18
C ARG A 61 -2.48 6.74 16.39
N PRO A 62 -1.22 6.63 16.86
CA PRO A 62 -0.06 7.16 16.12
C PRO A 62 0.26 6.43 14.81
N THR A 63 -0.38 5.29 14.52
CA THR A 63 -0.16 4.54 13.28
C THR A 63 -1.20 4.88 12.20
N GLY A 64 -2.09 5.85 12.43
CA GLY A 64 -3.03 6.33 11.42
C GLY A 64 -2.36 7.03 10.24
N GLY A 65 -3.17 7.39 9.24
CA GLY A 65 -2.73 8.07 8.02
C GLY A 65 -3.86 8.07 6.98
N ALA A 66 -3.70 8.81 5.89
CA ALA A 66 -4.69 8.84 4.82
C ALA A 66 -4.03 9.17 3.48
N ALA A 67 -4.42 8.45 2.43
CA ALA A 67 -4.01 8.74 1.06
C ALA A 67 -4.94 8.06 0.06
N ALA A 68 -4.89 8.56 -1.17
CA ALA A 68 -5.37 7.85 -2.35
C ALA A 68 -4.22 7.73 -3.36
N ILE A 69 -4.09 6.55 -3.97
CA ILE A 69 -3.19 6.29 -5.10
C ILE A 69 -4.03 5.83 -6.28
N VAL A 70 -3.76 6.40 -7.44
CA VAL A 70 -4.42 6.04 -8.71
C VAL A 70 -3.37 5.49 -9.66
N MET A 71 -3.66 4.33 -10.25
CA MET A 71 -2.78 3.64 -11.20
C MET A 71 -3.53 3.43 -12.52
N LEU A 72 -2.93 3.91 -13.62
CA LEU A 72 -3.40 3.61 -14.97
C LEU A 72 -2.75 2.31 -15.45
N ILE A 73 -3.54 1.38 -15.95
CA ILE A 73 -3.13 0.02 -16.32
C ILE A 73 -3.35 -0.18 -17.82
N GLY A 74 -2.34 -0.70 -18.51
CA GLY A 74 -2.39 -0.96 -19.95
C GLY A 74 -1.20 -1.76 -20.44
N PRO A 75 -1.18 -2.12 -21.74
CA PRO A 75 -0.05 -2.81 -22.36
C PRO A 75 1.20 -1.91 -22.42
N ASP A 76 2.36 -2.53 -22.69
CA ASP A 76 3.64 -1.84 -22.94
C ASP A 76 4.08 -0.90 -21.80
N ALA A 77 3.67 -1.22 -20.57
CA ALA A 77 3.93 -0.39 -19.39
C ALA A 77 5.43 -0.34 -19.00
N PRO A 78 5.93 0.79 -18.46
CA PRO A 78 7.29 0.87 -17.88
C PRO A 78 7.44 -0.01 -16.62
N ILE A 79 6.33 -0.41 -16.01
CA ILE A 79 6.25 -1.23 -14.80
C ILE A 79 5.41 -2.44 -15.16
N ALA A 80 6.05 -3.50 -15.63
CA ALA A 80 5.38 -4.70 -16.11
C ALA A 80 5.27 -5.76 -15.00
N PHE A 81 4.14 -6.47 -14.97
CA PHE A 81 4.00 -7.64 -14.11
C PHE A 81 4.86 -8.79 -14.62
N GLU A 82 5.57 -9.46 -13.71
CA GLU A 82 6.11 -10.78 -14.00
C GLU A 82 5.04 -11.82 -13.65
N SER A 83 4.04 -11.99 -14.53
CA SER A 83 2.76 -12.66 -14.23
C SER A 83 2.88 -14.08 -13.65
N LYS A 84 3.99 -14.77 -13.92
CA LYS A 84 4.28 -16.12 -13.37
C LYS A 84 4.78 -16.10 -11.92
N TYR A 85 5.32 -14.98 -11.44
CA TYR A 85 5.99 -14.84 -10.15
C TYR A 85 5.07 -14.17 -9.14
N ARG A 86 4.16 -14.97 -8.57
CA ARG A 86 3.23 -14.56 -7.51
C ARG A 86 2.95 -15.68 -6.50
N GLY A 87 3.03 -15.41 -5.21
CA GLY A 87 2.66 -16.34 -4.14
C GLY A 87 1.61 -15.71 -3.23
N SER A 88 0.47 -16.36 -3.07
CA SER A 88 -0.65 -15.85 -2.25
C SER A 88 -0.87 -16.75 -1.04
N HIS A 89 -1.36 -16.17 0.05
CA HIS A 89 -1.81 -16.87 1.24
C HIS A 89 -3.07 -16.19 1.78
N MET A 90 -4.09 -16.99 2.06
CA MET A 90 -5.34 -16.54 2.65
C MET A 90 -5.71 -17.50 3.76
N ALA A 91 -6.21 -16.98 4.87
CA ALA A 91 -6.62 -17.78 6.01
C ALA A 91 -7.74 -17.05 6.75
N HIS A 92 -8.51 -17.77 7.55
CA HIS A 92 -9.44 -17.15 8.48
C HIS A 92 -8.71 -16.74 9.76
N ALA A 93 -8.71 -15.45 10.09
CA ALA A 93 -8.07 -14.87 11.27
C ALA A 93 -8.87 -13.68 11.80
N TYR A 94 -8.73 -13.41 13.10
CA TYR A 94 -9.34 -12.26 13.78
C TYR A 94 -8.26 -11.33 14.34
N ASP A 95 -7.22 -11.07 13.55
CA ASP A 95 -6.10 -10.23 13.96
C ASP A 95 -6.42 -8.73 13.96
N PHE A 96 -7.20 -8.29 12.97
CA PHE A 96 -7.77 -6.95 12.86
C PHE A 96 -9.03 -7.02 12.01
N TYR A 97 -10.13 -6.44 12.50
CA TYR A 97 -11.42 -6.44 11.79
C TYR A 97 -12.33 -5.30 12.29
N LYS A 98 -13.37 -4.96 11.52
CA LYS A 98 -14.34 -3.90 11.85
C LYS A 98 -15.74 -4.48 12.04
N PRO A 99 -16.04 -5.13 13.19
CA PRO A 99 -17.33 -5.77 13.41
C PRO A 99 -18.43 -4.76 13.79
N ASN A 100 -18.06 -3.60 14.34
CA ASN A 100 -19.00 -2.56 14.73
C ASN A 100 -19.25 -1.61 13.56
N LEU A 101 -20.36 -1.80 12.85
CA LEU A 101 -20.72 -1.01 11.67
C LEU A 101 -20.94 0.48 11.97
N ALA A 102 -21.25 0.84 13.22
CA ALA A 102 -21.49 2.21 13.65
C ALA A 102 -20.21 2.96 14.07
N SER A 103 -19.06 2.28 14.12
CA SER A 103 -17.77 2.89 14.49
C SER A 103 -16.76 2.77 13.35
N GLU A 104 -15.96 3.82 13.16
CA GLU A 104 -14.84 3.78 12.20
C GLU A 104 -13.70 2.89 12.71
N TYR A 105 -13.62 2.69 14.02
CA TYR A 105 -12.48 2.07 14.68
C TYR A 105 -12.50 0.55 14.58
N PRO A 106 -11.34 -0.07 14.32
CA PRO A 106 -11.20 -1.52 14.28
C PRO A 106 -11.09 -2.13 15.68
N VAL A 107 -11.47 -3.41 15.77
CA VAL A 107 -11.00 -4.31 16.83
C VAL A 107 -9.66 -4.87 16.39
N VAL A 108 -8.64 -4.78 17.26
CA VAL A 108 -7.25 -5.16 16.92
C VAL A 108 -6.65 -6.00 18.03
N ASP A 109 -6.19 -7.20 17.68
CA ASP A 109 -5.23 -7.95 18.49
C ASP A 109 -3.82 -7.69 17.93
N GLY A 110 -3.11 -6.74 18.53
CA GLY A 110 -1.81 -6.29 18.01
C GLY A 110 -0.71 -7.35 18.07
N LYS A 111 -0.80 -8.35 18.96
CA LYS A 111 0.14 -9.48 19.00
C LYS A 111 -0.18 -10.43 17.85
N LEU A 112 -1.44 -10.83 17.72
CA LEU A 112 -1.89 -11.72 16.66
C LEU A 112 -1.65 -11.11 15.27
N SER A 113 -1.87 -9.81 15.09
CA SER A 113 -1.65 -9.12 13.81
C SER A 113 -0.20 -9.18 13.32
N GLN A 114 0.78 -9.07 14.23
CA GLN A 114 2.18 -9.27 13.85
C GLN A 114 2.48 -10.73 13.46
N THR A 115 1.95 -11.70 14.22
CA THR A 115 2.12 -13.13 13.91
C THR A 115 1.49 -13.47 12.55
N CYS A 116 0.24 -13.06 12.32
CA CYS A 116 -0.48 -13.28 11.08
C CYS A 116 0.22 -12.64 9.87
N TYR A 117 0.75 -11.42 10.04
CA TYR A 117 1.52 -10.74 8.99
C TYR A 117 2.76 -11.55 8.59
N LEU A 118 3.58 -11.98 9.57
CA LEU A 118 4.82 -12.72 9.31
C LEU A 118 4.54 -14.13 8.77
N MET A 119 3.52 -14.82 9.29
CA MET A 119 3.06 -16.10 8.75
C MET A 119 2.65 -15.99 7.27
N ALA A 120 1.88 -14.95 6.94
CA ALA A 120 1.47 -14.70 5.57
C ALA A 120 2.66 -14.33 4.67
N LEU A 121 3.65 -13.60 5.20
CA LEU A 121 4.90 -13.27 4.51
C LEU A 121 5.68 -14.53 4.15
N ASP A 122 5.96 -15.40 5.12
CA ASP A 122 6.68 -16.66 4.91
C ASP A 122 5.97 -17.53 3.85
N ALA A 123 4.64 -17.69 3.98
CA ALA A 123 3.84 -18.50 3.06
C ALA A 123 3.87 -17.92 1.63
N CYS A 124 3.67 -16.62 1.49
CA CYS A 124 3.74 -15.95 0.18
C CYS A 124 5.15 -16.05 -0.42
N TYR A 125 6.20 -15.87 0.38
CA TYR A 125 7.58 -15.98 -0.07
C TYR A 125 7.92 -17.39 -0.52
N LYS A 126 7.52 -18.42 0.25
CA LYS A 126 7.66 -19.83 -0.14
C LYS A 126 6.98 -20.14 -1.47
N HIS A 127 5.73 -19.70 -1.65
CA HIS A 127 4.99 -19.91 -2.90
C HIS A 127 5.61 -19.15 -4.09
N TYR A 128 6.09 -17.93 -3.85
CA TYR A 128 6.81 -17.15 -4.84
C TYR A 128 8.10 -17.85 -5.27
N CYS A 129 8.94 -18.27 -4.32
CA CYS A 129 10.19 -18.98 -4.57
C CYS A 129 9.97 -20.28 -5.36
N ALA A 130 8.98 -21.08 -4.99
CA ALA A 130 8.66 -22.32 -5.69
C ALA A 130 8.28 -22.08 -7.16
N LYS A 131 7.54 -21.00 -7.46
CA LYS A 131 7.22 -20.62 -8.85
C LYS A 131 8.43 -20.12 -9.59
N TYR A 132 9.24 -19.29 -8.96
CA TYR A 132 10.49 -18.80 -9.54
C TYR A 132 11.42 -19.95 -9.92
N GLU A 133 11.68 -20.86 -8.98
CA GLU A 133 12.49 -22.06 -9.17
C GLU A 133 11.99 -22.94 -10.32
N LYS A 134 10.68 -23.12 -10.41
CA LYS A 134 10.05 -23.89 -11.50
C LYS A 134 10.33 -23.30 -12.89
N PHE A 135 10.34 -21.97 -13.02
CA PHE A 135 10.43 -21.30 -14.33
C PHE A 135 11.85 -20.87 -14.71
N GLU A 136 12.68 -20.51 -13.73
CA GLU A 136 14.06 -20.04 -13.94
C GLU A 136 15.10 -21.16 -13.74
N GLY A 137 14.70 -22.29 -13.15
CA GLY A 137 15.61 -23.41 -12.87
C GLY A 137 16.67 -23.11 -11.81
N LYS A 138 16.48 -22.05 -11.01
CA LYS A 138 17.41 -21.63 -9.94
C LYS A 138 16.67 -21.24 -8.67
N GLN A 139 17.29 -21.50 -7.52
CA GLN A 139 16.75 -21.09 -6.21
C GLN A 139 16.61 -19.57 -6.14
N PHE A 140 15.42 -19.07 -5.77
CA PHE A 140 15.25 -17.65 -5.51
C PHE A 140 15.85 -17.28 -4.15
N SER A 141 16.48 -16.12 -4.07
CA SER A 141 16.90 -15.49 -2.81
C SER A 141 16.61 -13.99 -2.83
N ILE A 142 16.75 -13.32 -1.69
CA ILE A 142 16.67 -11.85 -1.62
C ILE A 142 17.71 -11.13 -2.51
N SER A 143 18.76 -11.84 -2.96
CA SER A 143 19.75 -11.29 -3.90
C SER A 143 19.22 -11.19 -5.33
N ASP A 144 18.21 -11.99 -5.69
CA ASP A 144 17.56 -11.97 -7.02
C ASP A 144 16.53 -10.84 -7.18
N ALA A 145 16.21 -10.13 -6.11
CA ALA A 145 15.41 -8.91 -6.11
C ALA A 145 16.31 -7.68 -5.99
N ASP A 146 16.13 -6.66 -6.83
CA ASP A 146 16.84 -5.39 -6.66
C ASP A 146 16.24 -4.58 -5.51
N TYR A 147 14.91 -4.56 -5.40
CA TYR A 147 14.18 -3.89 -4.33
C TYR A 147 13.01 -4.73 -3.83
N ILE A 148 12.64 -4.53 -2.56
CA ILE A 148 11.47 -5.17 -1.94
C ILE A 148 10.60 -4.10 -1.28
N VAL A 149 9.34 -4.04 -1.68
CA VAL A 149 8.33 -3.10 -1.21
C VAL A 149 7.28 -3.87 -0.41
N PHE A 150 6.95 -3.36 0.78
CA PHE A 150 5.99 -3.99 1.68
C PHE A 150 4.79 -3.09 1.91
N HIS A 151 3.63 -3.68 2.22
CA HIS A 151 2.60 -2.99 2.99
C HIS A 151 3.24 -2.40 4.27
N SER A 152 3.05 -1.10 4.48
CA SER A 152 3.81 -0.32 5.44
C SER A 152 2.88 0.35 6.46
N PRO A 153 2.30 -0.40 7.41
CA PRO A 153 1.44 0.19 8.44
C PRO A 153 2.24 1.04 9.43
N TYR A 154 3.50 0.68 9.66
CA TYR A 154 4.52 1.48 10.34
C TYR A 154 5.90 0.92 10.00
N ASN A 155 6.93 1.78 9.99
CA ASN A 155 8.22 1.40 9.42
C ASN A 155 8.95 0.29 10.18
N LYS A 156 8.72 0.14 11.49
CA LYS A 156 9.33 -0.95 12.27
C LYS A 156 8.89 -2.32 11.77
N LEU A 157 7.63 -2.51 11.35
CA LEU A 157 7.18 -3.78 10.78
C LEU A 157 7.87 -4.06 9.44
N VAL A 158 8.12 -3.05 8.62
CA VAL A 158 8.84 -3.18 7.34
C VAL A 158 10.27 -3.70 7.57
N GLN A 159 10.97 -3.16 8.57
CA GLN A 159 12.30 -3.65 8.96
C GLN A 159 12.27 -5.12 9.39
N LYS A 160 11.30 -5.50 10.24
CA LYS A 160 11.10 -6.89 10.67
C LYS A 160 10.76 -7.81 9.50
N SER A 161 9.95 -7.34 8.56
CA SER A 161 9.50 -8.10 7.38
C SER A 161 10.68 -8.49 6.50
N PHE A 162 11.53 -7.52 6.17
CA PHE A 162 12.71 -7.79 5.36
C PHE A 162 13.72 -8.70 6.10
N ALA A 163 13.91 -8.48 7.40
CA ALA A 163 14.71 -9.36 8.23
C ALA A 163 14.18 -10.79 8.28
N ARG A 164 12.85 -10.97 8.25
CA ARG A 164 12.21 -12.28 8.18
C ARG A 164 12.53 -13.00 6.86
N LEU A 165 12.48 -12.31 5.72
CA LEU A 165 12.87 -12.90 4.43
C LEU A 165 14.33 -13.38 4.40
N VAL A 166 15.23 -12.65 5.06
CA VAL A 166 16.64 -13.06 5.21
C VAL A 166 16.75 -14.33 6.06
N PHE A 167 15.94 -14.45 7.11
CA PHE A 167 15.86 -15.69 7.89
C PHE A 167 15.23 -16.85 7.10
N ASP A 168 14.22 -16.59 6.28
CA ASP A 168 13.63 -17.60 5.39
C ASP A 168 14.67 -18.12 4.39
N ASP A 169 15.50 -17.24 3.83
CA ASP A 169 16.64 -17.64 2.99
C ASP A 169 17.63 -18.54 3.74
N PHE A 170 17.92 -18.25 5.02
CA PHE A 170 18.74 -19.13 5.86
C PHE A 170 18.09 -20.51 6.04
N THR A 171 16.79 -20.56 6.36
CA THR A 171 16.07 -21.83 6.54
C THR A 171 16.03 -22.68 5.26
N ARG A 172 16.08 -22.03 4.10
CA ARG A 172 16.12 -22.66 2.78
C ARG A 172 17.53 -23.01 2.30
N GLY A 173 18.57 -22.67 3.07
CA GLY A 173 19.97 -22.85 2.67
C GLY A 173 20.35 -22.05 1.43
N ALA A 174 19.74 -20.87 1.23
CA ALA A 174 19.98 -20.03 0.06
C ALA A 174 21.40 -19.48 0.02
N SER A 175 21.96 -19.35 -1.19
CA SER A 175 23.33 -18.84 -1.42
C SER A 175 23.52 -17.37 -1.04
N SER A 176 22.43 -16.63 -0.79
CA SER A 176 22.45 -15.25 -0.29
C SER A 176 22.97 -15.15 1.15
N ILE A 177 23.00 -16.25 1.89
CA ILE A 177 23.39 -16.28 3.30
C ILE A 177 24.85 -16.72 3.42
N ASP A 178 25.71 -15.79 3.80
CA ASP A 178 27.13 -16.05 4.05
C ASP A 178 27.38 -16.82 5.37
N GLU A 179 28.61 -17.29 5.57
CA GLU A 179 28.96 -18.08 6.76
C GLU A 179 28.76 -17.31 8.07
N ALA A 180 29.05 -16.00 8.09
CA ALA A 180 28.85 -15.18 9.29
C ALA A 180 27.36 -15.04 9.65
N ALA A 181 26.48 -14.97 8.66
CA ALA A 181 25.03 -14.99 8.85
C ALA A 181 24.54 -16.38 9.30
N LYS A 182 25.08 -17.47 8.72
CA LYS A 182 24.77 -18.84 9.16
C LYS A 182 25.12 -19.07 10.63
N GLU A 183 26.30 -18.66 11.06
CA GLU A 183 26.73 -18.76 12.47
C GLU A 183 25.78 -18.01 13.41
N LYS A 184 25.36 -16.79 13.03
CA LYS A 184 24.41 -15.99 13.80
C LYS A 184 23.02 -16.60 13.86
N PHE A 185 22.57 -17.26 12.80
CA PHE A 185 21.25 -17.89 12.74
C PHE A 185 21.20 -19.32 13.29
N ALA A 186 22.34 -20.01 13.37
CA ALA A 186 22.42 -21.39 13.86
C ALA A 186 21.67 -21.65 15.19
N PRO A 187 21.73 -20.77 16.21
CA PRO A 187 20.98 -20.95 17.46
C PRO A 187 19.45 -20.98 17.30
N PHE A 188 18.92 -20.48 16.18
CA PHE A 188 17.49 -20.37 15.91
C PHE A 188 16.99 -21.41 14.88
N SER A 189 17.87 -22.28 14.37
CA SER A 189 17.56 -23.25 13.32
C SER A 189 16.46 -24.25 13.68
N SER A 190 16.25 -24.52 14.97
CA SER A 190 15.22 -25.43 15.47
C SER A 190 13.88 -24.75 15.77
N LEU A 191 13.80 -23.41 15.72
CA LEU A 191 12.56 -22.70 16.01
C LEU A 191 11.54 -22.97 14.91
N SER A 192 10.36 -23.43 15.29
CA SER A 192 9.27 -23.75 14.36
C SER A 192 8.14 -22.72 14.46
N GLY A 193 7.45 -22.46 13.34
CA GLY A 193 6.20 -21.68 13.27
C GLY A 193 6.11 -20.54 14.30
N ASP A 194 5.17 -20.70 15.24
CA ASP A 194 4.84 -19.74 16.31
C ASP A 194 6.02 -19.33 17.21
N GLU A 195 6.94 -20.25 17.50
CA GLU A 195 8.11 -19.95 18.34
C GLU A 195 9.00 -18.90 17.66
N SER A 196 9.17 -19.04 16.35
CA SER A 196 9.96 -18.11 15.55
C SER A 196 9.31 -16.73 15.44
N TYR A 197 7.97 -16.65 15.35
CA TYR A 197 7.24 -15.38 15.27
C TYR A 197 7.28 -14.59 16.59
N GLN A 198 7.41 -15.29 17.72
CA GLN A 198 7.40 -14.67 19.05
C GLN A 198 8.82 -14.42 19.60
N SER A 199 9.86 -14.96 18.97
CA SER A 199 11.25 -14.81 19.42
C SER A 199 11.82 -13.43 19.13
N ARG A 200 11.95 -12.62 20.19
CA ARG A 200 12.60 -11.30 20.12
C ARG A 200 14.10 -11.39 19.81
N ASP A 201 14.76 -12.45 20.24
CA ASP A 201 16.19 -12.67 19.98
C ASP A 201 16.43 -12.96 18.50
N LEU A 202 15.59 -13.81 17.90
CA LEU A 202 15.60 -14.02 16.45
C LEU A 202 15.34 -12.71 15.71
N GLU A 203 14.32 -11.93 16.13
CA GLU A 203 14.00 -10.64 15.52
C GLU A 203 15.21 -9.68 15.52
N LYS A 204 15.95 -9.63 16.64
CA LYS A 204 17.12 -8.77 16.81
C LYS A 204 18.27 -9.22 15.91
N VAL A 205 18.59 -10.51 15.91
CA VAL A 205 19.68 -11.07 15.10
C VAL A 205 19.36 -10.94 13.61
N ALA A 206 18.13 -11.26 13.20
CA ALA A 206 17.69 -11.13 11.82
C ALA A 206 17.81 -9.69 11.32
N GLN A 207 17.42 -8.70 12.13
CA GLN A 207 17.59 -7.28 11.76
C GLN A 207 19.07 -6.87 11.64
N GLN A 208 19.95 -7.38 12.50
CA GLN A 208 21.38 -7.11 12.41
C GLN A 208 22.00 -7.69 11.15
N VAL A 209 21.66 -8.94 10.80
CA VAL A 209 22.11 -9.59 9.56
C VAL A 209 21.55 -8.88 8.34
N ALA A 210 20.27 -8.50 8.37
CA ALA A 210 19.58 -7.88 7.24
C ALA A 210 19.98 -6.42 6.99
N LYS A 211 20.57 -5.72 7.98
CA LYS A 211 20.76 -4.25 7.94
C LYS A 211 21.43 -3.73 6.67
N PRO A 212 22.56 -4.31 6.18
CA PRO A 212 23.22 -3.79 4.98
C PRO A 212 22.34 -3.93 3.72
N LEU A 213 21.59 -5.03 3.62
CA LEU A 213 20.68 -5.29 2.51
C LEU A 213 19.38 -4.47 2.63
N TYR A 214 18.92 -4.19 3.84
CA TYR A 214 17.74 -3.35 4.07
C TYR A 214 17.97 -1.93 3.54
N ASP A 215 19.15 -1.35 3.81
CA ASP A 215 19.49 0.00 3.40
C ASP A 215 19.51 0.17 1.87
N SER A 216 19.93 -0.87 1.15
CA SER A 216 19.99 -0.85 -0.32
C SER A 216 18.65 -1.24 -0.97
N LYS A 217 17.96 -2.26 -0.46
CA LYS A 217 16.80 -2.88 -1.12
C LYS A 217 15.44 -2.36 -0.64
N VAL A 218 15.35 -1.81 0.57
CA VAL A 218 14.06 -1.47 1.21
C VAL A 218 13.99 -0.03 1.67
N GLN A 219 15.04 0.54 2.23
CA GLN A 219 15.04 1.92 2.74
C GLN A 219 14.52 2.95 1.71
N PRO A 220 14.84 2.87 0.40
CA PRO A 220 14.31 3.80 -0.60
C PRO A 220 12.79 3.76 -0.77
N THR A 221 12.10 2.74 -0.26
CA THR A 221 10.64 2.60 -0.31
C THR A 221 9.92 3.31 0.85
N THR A 222 10.66 3.89 1.79
CA THR A 222 10.09 4.24 3.11
C THR A 222 9.68 5.70 3.30
N LEU A 223 9.96 6.58 2.33
CA LEU A 223 9.75 8.03 2.47
C LEU A 223 8.30 8.39 2.82
N ILE A 224 7.35 8.08 1.92
CA ILE A 224 5.94 8.45 2.10
C ILE A 224 5.33 7.72 3.31
N PRO A 225 5.49 6.39 3.49
CA PRO A 225 4.96 5.72 4.69
C PRO A 225 5.46 6.31 6.01
N LYS A 226 6.72 6.75 6.09
CA LYS A 226 7.27 7.39 7.32
C LYS A 226 6.76 8.81 7.53
N GLN A 227 6.43 9.52 6.45
CA GLN A 227 5.97 10.91 6.50
C GLN A 227 4.45 11.03 6.65
N VAL A 228 3.68 10.04 6.20
CA VAL A 228 2.20 10.10 6.12
C VAL A 228 1.52 9.11 7.07
N GLY A 229 2.18 8.02 7.46
CA GLY A 229 1.59 6.97 8.29
C GLY A 229 0.90 5.87 7.49
N ASN A 230 0.01 5.11 8.13
CA ASN A 230 -0.66 3.99 7.46
C ASN A 230 -1.73 4.49 6.48
N MET A 231 -1.65 4.04 5.23
CA MET A 231 -2.60 4.40 4.18
C MET A 231 -3.43 3.18 3.73
N TYR A 232 -3.53 2.14 4.57
CA TYR A 232 -4.21 0.87 4.30
C TYR A 232 -3.96 0.34 2.87
N THR A 233 -4.97 0.29 1.99
CA THR A 233 -4.84 -0.27 0.64
C THR A 233 -3.84 0.49 -0.22
N ALA A 234 -3.66 1.79 0.00
CA ALA A 234 -2.70 2.62 -0.72
C ALA A 234 -1.27 2.48 -0.16
N SER A 235 -1.07 1.89 1.03
CA SER A 235 0.22 1.91 1.73
C SER A 235 1.37 1.24 0.95
N ILE A 236 1.13 0.06 0.36
CA ILE A 236 2.15 -0.62 -0.45
C ILE A 236 2.50 0.20 -1.70
N TYR A 237 1.52 0.86 -2.31
CA TYR A 237 1.72 1.66 -3.51
C TYR A 237 2.38 2.99 -3.20
N ALA A 238 2.10 3.60 -2.06
CA ALA A 238 2.83 4.77 -1.57
C ALA A 238 4.30 4.43 -1.24
N ALA A 239 4.56 3.22 -0.74
CA ALA A 239 5.94 2.73 -0.58
C ALA A 239 6.63 2.54 -1.94
N PHE A 240 5.92 2.02 -2.95
CA PHE A 240 6.43 1.92 -4.31
C PHE A 240 6.67 3.29 -4.98
N VAL A 241 5.77 4.26 -4.76
CA VAL A 241 5.96 5.65 -5.20
C VAL A 241 7.22 6.25 -4.57
N SER A 242 7.50 5.96 -3.30
CA SER A 242 8.73 6.40 -2.64
C SER A 242 9.97 5.85 -3.37
N LEU A 243 9.93 4.59 -3.82
CA LEU A 243 11.00 4.01 -4.61
C LEU A 243 11.17 4.70 -5.96
N LEU A 244 10.08 4.91 -6.71
CA LEU A 244 10.13 5.62 -7.99
C LEU A 244 10.69 7.04 -7.81
N HIS A 245 10.23 7.76 -6.79
CA HIS A 245 10.73 9.09 -6.47
C HIS A 245 12.24 9.09 -6.18
N ASN A 246 12.72 8.17 -5.34
CA ASN A 246 14.12 8.13 -4.91
C ASN A 246 15.07 7.55 -5.96
N LYS A 247 14.58 6.69 -6.88
CA LYS A 247 15.43 5.82 -7.70
C LYS A 247 15.04 5.72 -9.17
N ASN A 248 14.11 6.51 -9.71
CA ASN A 248 13.63 6.40 -11.10
C ASN A 248 14.74 6.21 -12.16
N SER A 249 15.86 6.92 -12.07
CA SER A 249 16.98 6.82 -13.02
C SER A 249 17.79 5.52 -12.95
N GLU A 250 17.61 4.71 -11.90
CA GLU A 250 18.35 3.46 -11.66
C GLU A 250 17.46 2.21 -11.81
N LEU A 251 16.17 2.40 -12.09
CA LEU A 251 15.16 1.33 -12.02
C LEU A 251 14.96 0.55 -13.32
N ALA A 252 15.44 1.05 -14.47
CA ALA A 252 15.35 0.30 -15.72
C ALA A 252 16.09 -1.05 -15.62
N GLY A 253 15.42 -2.13 -16.01
CA GLY A 253 15.92 -3.51 -15.92
C GLY A 253 15.82 -4.14 -14.54
N LYS A 254 15.37 -3.40 -13.50
CA LYS A 254 15.32 -3.88 -12.13
C LYS A 254 14.09 -4.74 -11.84
N ARG A 255 14.27 -5.73 -10.98
CA ARG A 255 13.18 -6.56 -10.43
C ARG A 255 12.77 -6.05 -9.06
N ILE A 256 11.47 -5.78 -8.90
CA ILE A 256 10.88 -5.32 -7.65
C ILE A 256 9.96 -6.40 -7.12
N ILE A 257 10.14 -6.77 -5.86
CA ILE A 257 9.21 -7.66 -5.15
C ILE A 257 8.24 -6.80 -4.35
N MET A 258 6.97 -7.12 -4.44
CA MET A 258 5.87 -6.43 -3.79
C MET A 258 5.19 -7.41 -2.83
N PHE A 259 5.07 -7.06 -1.55
CA PHE A 259 4.30 -7.85 -0.57
C PHE A 259 3.11 -7.05 -0.04
N SER A 260 1.91 -7.45 -0.47
CA SER A 260 0.65 -6.89 0.00
C SER A 260 0.01 -7.80 1.04
N TYR A 261 -0.49 -7.20 2.12
CA TYR A 261 -1.16 -7.88 3.23
C TYR A 261 -2.41 -7.11 3.61
N GLY A 262 -3.48 -7.82 3.94
CA GLY A 262 -4.65 -7.31 4.63
C GLY A 262 -5.11 -8.32 5.67
N SER A 263 -5.40 -7.84 6.89
CA SER A 263 -5.90 -8.66 8.00
C SER A 263 -7.21 -9.39 7.69
N GLY A 264 -7.48 -10.46 8.44
CA GLY A 264 -8.64 -11.34 8.23
C GLY A 264 -8.40 -12.77 7.72
N LEU A 265 -7.36 -13.15 6.98
CA LEU A 265 -6.32 -12.38 6.27
C LEU A 265 -6.21 -12.82 4.80
N THR A 266 -5.72 -11.90 3.97
CA THR A 266 -5.37 -12.12 2.56
C THR A 266 -4.05 -11.44 2.24
N ALA A 267 -3.11 -12.18 1.64
CA ALA A 267 -1.80 -11.65 1.27
C ALA A 267 -1.33 -12.17 -0.09
N THR A 268 -0.47 -11.39 -0.75
CA THR A 268 0.23 -11.82 -1.95
C THR A 268 1.58 -11.15 -2.06
N MET A 269 2.60 -11.96 -2.33
CA MET A 269 3.88 -11.51 -2.85
C MET A 269 3.88 -11.65 -4.38
N PHE A 270 4.24 -10.61 -5.10
CA PHE A 270 4.31 -10.62 -6.57
C PHE A 270 5.51 -9.80 -7.04
N SER A 271 5.89 -9.96 -8.31
CA SER A 271 7.04 -9.25 -8.87
C SER A 271 6.69 -8.37 -10.07
N LEU A 272 7.42 -7.26 -10.16
CA LEU A 272 7.38 -6.30 -11.24
C LEU A 272 8.77 -6.21 -11.88
N LYS A 273 8.81 -6.14 -13.22
CA LYS A 273 10.01 -5.82 -14.00
C LYS A 273 9.88 -4.41 -14.54
N LEU A 274 10.86 -3.57 -14.24
CA LEU A 274 10.87 -2.18 -14.68
C LEU A 274 11.68 -2.02 -15.96
N GLN A 275 11.23 -1.09 -16.79
CA GLN A 275 11.90 -0.61 -18.00
C GLN A 275 11.69 0.90 -18.08
N GLU A 276 12.52 1.62 -18.84
CA GLU A 276 12.42 3.10 -18.88
C GLU A 276 11.05 3.58 -19.36
N GLY A 277 10.44 2.85 -20.30
CA GLY A 277 9.20 3.25 -20.97
C GLY A 277 9.42 4.40 -21.96
N GLN A 278 8.33 4.95 -22.46
CA GLN A 278 8.32 6.12 -23.35
C GLN A 278 7.34 7.15 -22.83
N TYR A 279 7.63 8.44 -23.03
CA TYR A 279 6.70 9.50 -22.65
C TYR A 279 5.30 9.28 -23.29
N PRO A 280 4.19 9.44 -22.54
CA PRO A 280 4.11 9.94 -21.17
C PRO A 280 4.32 8.87 -20.07
N PHE A 281 4.41 7.60 -20.43
CA PHE A 281 4.54 6.47 -19.51
C PHE A 281 6.00 6.04 -19.32
N SER A 282 6.88 6.99 -18.95
CA SER A 282 8.26 6.68 -18.54
C SER A 282 8.44 6.78 -17.03
N LEU A 283 9.40 6.05 -16.47
CA LEU A 283 9.69 6.08 -15.02
C LEU A 283 10.03 7.49 -14.53
N SER A 284 10.83 8.21 -15.32
CA SER A 284 11.22 9.60 -15.10
C SER A 284 10.01 10.55 -15.08
N ASN A 285 9.11 10.43 -16.06
CA ASN A 285 7.92 11.28 -16.12
C ASN A 285 6.92 10.95 -15.00
N ILE A 286 6.73 9.66 -14.67
CA ILE A 286 5.91 9.24 -13.54
C ILE A 286 6.42 9.88 -12.24
N ALA A 287 7.73 9.79 -11.97
CA ALA A 287 8.33 10.40 -10.78
C ALA A 287 8.14 11.93 -10.74
N SER A 288 8.30 12.60 -11.89
CA SER A 288 8.09 14.04 -12.01
C SER A 288 6.63 14.44 -11.75
N VAL A 289 5.65 13.81 -12.41
CA VAL A 289 4.22 14.12 -12.28
C VAL A 289 3.71 13.88 -10.85
N MET A 290 4.29 12.92 -10.13
CA MET A 290 3.91 12.67 -8.75
C MET A 290 4.32 13.80 -7.79
N SER A 291 5.34 14.61 -8.13
CA SER A 291 5.79 15.78 -7.34
C SER A 291 5.84 15.53 -5.83
N VAL A 292 6.45 14.41 -5.41
CA VAL A 292 6.42 13.95 -4.01
C VAL A 292 7.02 14.99 -3.06
N ASP A 293 8.16 15.58 -3.42
CA ASP A 293 8.83 16.60 -2.59
C ASP A 293 7.97 17.83 -2.38
N GLU A 294 7.32 18.32 -3.43
CA GLU A 294 6.47 19.53 -3.38
C GLU A 294 5.27 19.27 -2.47
N LYS A 295 4.61 18.11 -2.64
CA LYS A 295 3.47 17.70 -1.80
C LYS A 295 3.85 17.54 -0.33
N LEU A 296 5.04 17.02 -0.02
CA LEU A 296 5.50 16.87 1.35
C LEU A 296 5.88 18.21 1.99
N LYS A 297 6.49 19.13 1.21
CA LYS A 297 6.86 20.48 1.65
C LYS A 297 5.66 21.39 1.86
N SER A 298 4.58 21.22 1.08
CA SER A 298 3.38 22.05 1.17
C SER A 298 2.43 21.65 2.31
N ARG A 299 2.80 20.68 3.16
CA ARG A 299 1.97 20.27 4.30
C ARG A 299 1.98 21.34 5.37
N ILE A 300 0.89 21.36 6.13
CA ILE A 300 0.70 22.26 7.26
C ILE A 300 0.75 21.41 8.53
N GLU A 301 1.69 21.74 9.41
CA GLU A 301 1.75 21.12 10.73
C GLU A 301 0.61 21.63 11.61
N VAL A 302 0.02 20.72 12.39
CA VAL A 302 -1.10 21.01 13.29
C VAL A 302 -0.73 20.51 14.68
N ALA A 303 -0.97 21.34 15.70
CA ALA A 303 -0.70 20.98 17.08
C ALA A 303 -1.49 19.71 17.50
N PRO A 304 -0.92 18.82 18.33
CA PRO A 304 -1.57 17.58 18.74
C PRO A 304 -2.97 17.76 19.33
N GLU A 305 -3.21 18.84 20.07
CA GLU A 305 -4.51 19.19 20.65
C GLU A 305 -5.55 19.39 19.55
N LYS A 306 -5.17 20.15 18.50
CA LYS A 306 -6.04 20.41 17.36
C LYS A 306 -6.28 19.17 16.50
N PHE A 307 -5.28 18.30 16.38
CA PHE A 307 -5.43 17.00 15.76
C PHE A 307 -6.45 16.12 16.51
N VAL A 308 -6.37 16.05 17.84
CA VAL A 308 -7.32 15.30 18.68
C VAL A 308 -8.74 15.87 18.60
N GLU A 309 -8.89 17.20 18.61
CA GLU A 309 -10.19 17.85 18.35
C GLU A 309 -10.77 17.44 17.00
N THR A 310 -9.93 17.40 15.97
CA THR A 310 -10.34 17.00 14.62
C THR A 310 -10.80 15.55 14.59
N LEU A 311 -10.10 14.64 15.28
CA LEU A 311 -10.53 13.24 15.39
C LEU A 311 -11.90 13.10 16.06
N LYS A 312 -12.16 13.85 17.14
CA LYS A 312 -13.48 13.87 17.81
C LYS A 312 -14.58 14.40 16.89
N LEU A 313 -14.29 15.42 16.09
CA LEU A 313 -15.22 15.91 15.07
C LEU A 313 -15.50 14.85 14.00
N MET A 314 -14.47 14.14 13.54
CA MET A 314 -14.63 13.06 12.55
C MET A 314 -15.44 11.89 13.10
N GLU A 315 -15.25 11.52 14.37
CA GLU A 315 -16.07 10.53 15.05
C GLU A 315 -17.55 10.91 15.08
N HIS A 316 -17.88 12.17 15.36
CA HIS A 316 -19.26 12.66 15.30
C HIS A 316 -19.86 12.63 13.88
N ARG A 317 -19.02 12.87 12.87
CA ARG A 317 -19.44 12.86 11.45
C ARG A 317 -19.52 11.46 10.87
N TYR A 318 -18.88 10.46 11.45
CA TYR A 318 -18.93 9.09 10.98
C TYR A 318 -20.34 8.53 11.11
N GLY A 319 -20.95 8.14 9.98
CA GLY A 319 -22.36 7.74 9.95
C GLY A 319 -23.37 8.87 10.22
N GLY A 320 -22.92 10.13 10.31
CA GLY A 320 -23.77 11.29 10.51
C GLY A 320 -24.46 11.76 9.22
N LYS A 321 -25.50 12.58 9.39
CA LYS A 321 -26.27 13.24 8.32
C LYS A 321 -26.75 14.62 8.77
N ASP A 322 -27.37 15.38 7.87
CA ASP A 322 -27.90 16.72 8.15
C ASP A 322 -26.85 17.71 8.66
N PHE A 323 -25.68 17.73 8.02
CA PHE A 323 -24.62 18.67 8.39
C PHE A 323 -23.93 19.29 7.18
N VAL A 324 -23.53 20.55 7.35
CA VAL A 324 -22.66 21.28 6.42
C VAL A 324 -21.24 21.31 7.00
N THR A 325 -20.23 21.11 6.17
CA THR A 325 -18.83 21.16 6.59
C THR A 325 -18.33 22.61 6.68
N SER A 326 -17.10 22.78 7.19
CA SER A 326 -16.47 24.11 7.15
C SER A 326 -16.24 24.52 5.70
N LYS A 327 -16.56 25.79 5.38
CA LYS A 327 -16.22 26.39 4.08
C LYS A 327 -14.76 26.83 4.00
N ASP A 328 -14.01 26.71 5.10
CA ASP A 328 -12.59 27.01 5.10
C ASP A 328 -11.82 25.95 4.30
N THR A 329 -11.31 26.38 3.14
CA THR A 329 -10.49 25.59 2.23
C THR A 329 -9.07 26.15 2.12
N SER A 330 -8.67 27.06 3.02
CA SER A 330 -7.38 27.74 2.99
C SER A 330 -6.21 26.76 2.96
N CYS A 331 -6.30 25.68 3.74
CA CYS A 331 -5.28 24.64 3.85
C CYS A 331 -5.25 23.64 2.67
N LEU A 332 -6.23 23.64 1.77
CA LEU A 332 -6.26 22.72 0.62
C LEU A 332 -5.48 23.29 -0.56
N ALA A 333 -4.82 22.46 -1.35
CA ALA A 333 -4.23 22.93 -2.61
C ALA A 333 -5.35 23.24 -3.63
N PRO A 334 -5.16 24.20 -4.55
CA PRO A 334 -6.03 24.37 -5.71
C PRO A 334 -6.34 23.06 -6.43
N GLY A 335 -7.58 22.88 -6.86
CA GLY A 335 -8.05 21.66 -7.54
C GLY A 335 -8.42 20.50 -6.61
N THR A 336 -8.21 20.63 -5.28
CA THR A 336 -8.61 19.60 -4.31
C THR A 336 -10.14 19.53 -4.21
N TYR A 337 -10.68 18.31 -4.30
CA TYR A 337 -12.10 18.05 -4.01
C TYR A 337 -12.32 17.94 -2.50
N TYR A 338 -13.44 18.48 -2.01
CA TYR A 338 -13.81 18.45 -0.60
C TYR A 338 -15.32 18.26 -0.42
N LEU A 339 -15.70 17.62 0.69
CA LEU A 339 -17.11 17.42 1.08
C LEU A 339 -17.69 18.76 1.56
N THR A 340 -18.81 19.19 0.99
CA THR A 340 -19.52 20.42 1.40
C THR A 340 -20.60 20.15 2.42
N GLU A 341 -21.39 19.10 2.21
CA GLU A 341 -22.50 18.74 3.10
C GLU A 341 -22.91 17.27 2.94
N VAL A 342 -23.63 16.79 3.95
CA VAL A 342 -24.38 15.53 3.95
C VAL A 342 -25.81 15.84 4.35
N ASP A 343 -26.76 15.54 3.49
CA ASP A 343 -28.17 15.85 3.74
C ASP A 343 -28.91 14.78 4.57
N SER A 344 -30.21 14.99 4.80
CA SER A 344 -31.08 14.11 5.60
C SER A 344 -31.20 12.67 5.10
N MET A 345 -30.82 12.44 3.84
CA MET A 345 -30.84 11.15 3.17
C MET A 345 -29.43 10.56 3.00
N TYR A 346 -28.44 11.09 3.71
CA TYR A 346 -27.02 10.67 3.65
C TYR A 346 -26.34 10.93 2.31
N ARG A 347 -26.94 11.72 1.41
CA ARG A 347 -26.33 12.05 0.12
C ARG A 347 -25.19 13.03 0.38
N ARG A 348 -24.05 12.77 -0.26
CA ARG A 348 -22.82 13.56 -0.08
C ARG A 348 -22.61 14.47 -1.27
N PHE A 349 -22.32 15.73 -1.00
CA PHE A 349 -22.08 16.76 -2.01
C PHE A 349 -20.63 17.23 -1.93
N TYR A 350 -20.02 17.40 -3.09
CA TYR A 350 -18.61 17.76 -3.20
C TYR A 350 -18.43 18.98 -4.08
N SER A 351 -17.41 19.78 -3.73
CA SER A 351 -16.93 20.91 -4.53
C SER A 351 -15.43 20.79 -4.75
N GLN A 352 -14.91 21.56 -5.70
CA GLN A 352 -13.47 21.64 -5.98
C GLN A 352 -12.95 23.02 -5.60
N LYS A 353 -11.82 23.09 -4.88
CA LYS A 353 -11.16 24.37 -4.60
C LYS A 353 -10.70 25.01 -5.90
N ALA A 354 -11.11 26.25 -6.15
CA ALA A 354 -10.70 27.01 -7.33
C ALA A 354 -9.18 27.27 -7.35
N ALA A 355 -8.63 27.45 -8.55
CA ALA A 355 -7.30 28.03 -8.70
C ALA A 355 -7.34 29.53 -8.39
N ASP A 356 -6.30 30.06 -7.77
CA ASP A 356 -6.19 31.49 -7.47
C ASP A 356 -6.37 32.28 -8.79
N GLY A 357 -7.48 33.02 -8.90
CA GLY A 357 -7.82 33.85 -10.06
C GLY A 357 -8.84 33.30 -11.07
N ALA A 358 -9.39 32.09 -10.88
CA ALA A 358 -10.49 31.57 -11.70
C ALA A 358 -11.82 31.54 -10.91
N PRO A 359 -12.97 31.92 -11.49
CA PRO A 359 -14.25 31.75 -10.81
C PRO A 359 -14.47 30.28 -10.50
N ALA A 360 -14.88 29.98 -9.26
CA ALA A 360 -15.24 28.63 -8.86
C ALA A 360 -16.29 28.08 -9.85
N ALA A 361 -15.99 26.96 -10.49
CA ALA A 361 -17.01 26.22 -11.22
C ALA A 361 -18.00 25.69 -10.18
N ASN A 362 -19.09 26.42 -9.95
CA ASN A 362 -20.22 25.99 -9.13
C ASN A 362 -20.89 24.80 -9.83
N GLY A 363 -20.35 23.60 -9.63
CA GLY A 363 -21.05 22.36 -9.88
C GLY A 363 -21.30 21.72 -8.54
N SER A 364 -22.51 21.85 -7.99
CA SER A 364 -22.99 20.92 -6.97
C SER A 364 -23.02 19.53 -7.63
N ILE A 365 -22.00 18.73 -7.42
CA ILE A 365 -21.97 17.38 -8.00
C ILE A 365 -22.80 16.49 -7.07
N ILE A 366 -24.04 16.22 -7.49
CA ILE A 366 -25.00 15.40 -6.77
C ILE A 366 -24.58 13.94 -6.91
N ASN A 367 -24.31 13.24 -5.79
CA ASN A 367 -24.35 11.77 -5.79
C ASN A 367 -25.83 11.35 -5.74
N GLY A 368 -26.41 11.04 -6.89
CA GLY A 368 -27.81 10.62 -6.97
C GLY A 368 -28.04 9.69 -8.16
N HIS A 369 -28.46 8.46 -7.84
CA HIS A 369 -29.64 7.94 -8.52
C HIS A 369 -30.88 8.66 -7.99
#